data_AF-A0A800DK50-F1
#
_entry.id   AF-A0A800DK50-F1
#
_cell.length_a   1.000
_cell.length_b   1.000
_cell.length_c   1.000
_cell.angle_alpha   90.00
_cell.angle_beta   90.00
_cell.angle_gamma   90.00
#
_symmetry.space_group_name_H-M   'P 1'
#
loop_
_entity.id
_entity.type
_entity.pdbx_description
1 polymer ?
#
loop_
_entity_poly.entity_id
_entity_poly.type
_entity_poly.pdbx_seq_one_letter_code
_entity_poly.pdbx_strand_id
1 'polypeptide(L)'
;MSDVVDYDLLIPNNVGLASDPKLLRALEAWHPGYIDWWMDMGPDGFQEAEVWLRTAISVERDGWAKFGYVRMPEYRWGILLAPAVEGRTIPCGEHLGEPAWQQVPGEYRALLRRLIVIQGDTEPASVEQQRFLGKTAPSLYDMRNLFQVNVEEGRHLWAMVYLL
;
A
#
# COMPACT_ATOMS: atom_id res chain seq x y z
N MET A 1 -4.87 7.65 16.02
CA MET A 1 -5.19 6.86 14.81
C MET A 1 -6.49 6.13 15.07
N SER A 2 -7.37 6.05 14.08
CA SER A 2 -8.66 5.35 14.17
C SER A 2 -8.45 3.90 13.72
N ASP A 3 -9.15 2.95 14.32
CA ASP A 3 -9.17 1.56 13.85
C ASP A 3 -10.07 1.40 12.61
N VAL A 4 -10.97 2.36 12.40
CA VAL A 4 -11.86 2.44 11.23
C VAL A 4 -11.16 3.17 10.08
N VAL A 5 -11.17 2.55 8.90
CA VAL A 5 -10.64 3.10 7.65
C VAL A 5 -11.67 4.05 7.04
N ASP A 6 -11.25 5.27 6.75
CA ASP A 6 -12.02 6.24 5.98
C ASP A 6 -12.03 5.80 4.51
N TYR A 7 -13.24 5.66 3.95
CA TYR A 7 -13.49 5.26 2.57
C TYR A 7 -14.04 6.39 1.69
N ASP A 8 -14.29 7.57 2.26
CA ASP A 8 -14.93 8.69 1.57
C ASP A 8 -13.95 9.41 0.63
N LEU A 9 -12.65 9.32 0.93
CA LEU A 9 -11.57 9.87 0.10
C LEU A 9 -11.22 8.95 -1.07
N LEU A 10 -10.51 9.47 -2.08
CA LEU A 10 -9.96 8.65 -3.17
C LEU A 10 -9.06 7.52 -2.65
N ILE A 11 -8.28 7.80 -1.60
CA ILE A 11 -7.30 6.90 -1.00
C ILE A 11 -7.81 6.47 0.39
N PRO A 12 -8.33 5.23 0.54
CA PRO A 12 -8.81 4.77 1.83
C PRO A 12 -7.69 4.77 2.87
N ASN A 13 -7.94 5.20 4.09
CA ASN A 13 -6.87 5.29 5.08
C ASN A 13 -7.33 5.30 6.54
N ASN A 14 -6.42 4.97 7.46
CA ASN A 14 -6.64 5.10 8.91
C ASN A 14 -5.68 6.10 9.60
N VAL A 15 -4.98 6.90 8.79
CA VAL A 15 -3.95 7.86 9.22
C VAL A 15 -4.46 9.30 9.29
N GLY A 16 -5.73 9.52 8.93
CA GLY A 16 -6.38 10.83 9.02
C GLY A 16 -6.00 11.78 7.88
N LEU A 17 -5.84 11.28 6.65
CA LEU A 17 -5.47 12.10 5.50
C LEU A 17 -6.37 13.33 5.28
N ALA A 18 -7.67 13.22 5.58
CA ALA A 18 -8.60 14.35 5.48
C ALA A 18 -8.21 15.54 6.38
N SER A 19 -7.45 15.30 7.45
CA SER A 19 -6.96 16.33 8.37
C SER A 19 -5.64 16.99 7.95
N ASP A 20 -4.96 16.47 6.91
CA ASP A 20 -3.76 17.05 6.32
C ASP A 20 -3.97 17.33 4.81
N PRO A 21 -4.53 18.50 4.46
CA PRO A 21 -4.82 18.86 3.06
C PRO A 21 -3.57 18.94 2.18
N LYS A 22 -2.39 19.17 2.76
CA LYS A 22 -1.15 19.27 2.00
C LYS A 22 -0.69 17.89 1.57
N LEU A 23 -0.67 16.93 2.51
CA LEU A 23 -0.33 15.55 2.23
C LEU A 23 -1.33 14.89 1.28
N LEU A 24 -2.63 15.09 1.53
CA LEU A 24 -3.69 14.57 0.67
C LEU A 24 -3.50 15.01 -0.79
N ARG A 25 -3.27 16.30 -1.03
CA ARG A 25 -3.02 16.83 -2.38
C ARG A 25 -1.77 16.26 -3.04
N ALA A 26 -0.70 16.03 -2.28
CA ALA A 26 0.52 15.43 -2.81
C ALA A 26 0.28 13.98 -3.28
N LEU A 27 -0.45 13.19 -2.50
CA LEU A 27 -0.80 11.81 -2.85
C LEU A 27 -1.79 11.75 -4.03
N GLU A 28 -2.79 12.63 -4.04
CA GLU A 28 -3.72 12.75 -5.17
C GLU A 28 -3.04 13.20 -6.46
N ALA A 29 -1.99 14.03 -6.38
CA ALA A 29 -1.18 14.41 -7.53
C ALA A 29 -0.30 13.26 -8.04
N TRP A 30 0.10 12.33 -7.17
CA TRP A 30 0.87 11.14 -7.54
C TRP A 30 -0.03 10.03 -8.13
N HIS A 31 -1.28 9.93 -7.68
CA HIS A 31 -2.22 8.88 -8.07
C HIS A 31 -2.35 8.66 -9.59
N PRO A 32 -2.50 9.69 -10.46
CA PRO A 32 -2.59 9.46 -11.91
C PRO A 32 -1.36 8.77 -12.48
N GLY A 33 -0.14 9.14 -12.05
CA GLY A 33 1.09 8.50 -12.52
C GLY A 33 1.21 7.05 -12.06
N TYR A 34 0.70 6.72 -10.87
CA TYR A 34 0.59 5.33 -10.42
C TYR A 34 -0.39 4.52 -11.29
N ILE A 35 -1.55 5.10 -11.63
CA ILE A 35 -2.51 4.43 -12.51
C ILE A 35 -1.94 4.24 -13.91
N ASP A 36 -1.25 5.23 -14.47
CA ASP A 36 -0.57 5.11 -15.76
C ASP A 36 0.46 3.96 -15.74
N TRP A 37 1.29 3.89 -14.69
CA TRP A 37 2.20 2.76 -14.49
C TRP A 37 1.45 1.43 -14.37
N TRP A 38 0.37 1.36 -13.61
CA TRP A 38 -0.41 0.13 -13.44
C TRP A 38 -1.01 -0.34 -14.78
N MET A 39 -1.49 0.58 -15.60
CA MET A 39 -2.04 0.27 -16.92
C MET A 39 -0.98 -0.28 -17.88
N ASP A 40 0.25 0.25 -17.82
CA ASP A 40 1.37 -0.18 -18.67
C ASP A 40 2.07 -1.45 -18.18
N MET A 41 2.29 -1.56 -16.86
CA MET A 41 3.17 -2.54 -16.24
C MET A 41 2.46 -3.58 -15.37
N GLY A 42 1.17 -3.40 -15.08
CA GLY A 42 0.34 -4.38 -14.39
C GLY A 42 0.00 -5.61 -15.25
N PRO A 43 -0.91 -6.49 -14.76
CA PRO A 43 -1.24 -7.75 -15.44
C PRO A 43 -1.71 -7.57 -16.89
N ASP A 44 -0.90 -8.06 -17.82
CA ASP A 44 -0.99 -7.75 -19.24
C ASP A 44 -2.22 -8.38 -19.89
N GLY A 45 -3.12 -7.54 -20.42
CA GLY A 45 -4.37 -7.96 -21.04
C GLY A 45 -5.54 -8.17 -20.07
N PHE A 46 -5.38 -7.83 -18.79
CA PHE A 46 -6.40 -8.07 -17.75
C PHE A 46 -6.94 -6.80 -17.08
N GLN A 47 -6.64 -5.61 -17.63
CA GLN A 47 -7.05 -4.33 -17.02
C GLN A 47 -8.58 -4.17 -16.90
N GLU A 48 -9.33 -4.70 -17.88
CA GLU A 48 -10.81 -4.68 -17.88
C GLU A 48 -11.44 -5.92 -17.25
N ALA A 49 -10.64 -6.87 -16.75
CA ALA A 49 -11.18 -8.09 -16.17
C ALA A 49 -11.80 -7.81 -14.80
N GLU A 50 -13.02 -8.30 -14.57
CA GLU A 50 -13.61 -8.34 -13.23
C GLU A 50 -12.99 -9.48 -12.43
N VAL A 51 -12.20 -9.13 -11.41
CA VAL A 51 -11.48 -10.10 -10.59
C VAL A 51 -12.07 -10.12 -9.18
N TRP A 52 -12.33 -11.32 -8.65
CA TRP A 52 -12.75 -11.49 -7.26
C TRP A 52 -11.56 -11.24 -6.32
N LEU A 53 -11.47 -10.03 -5.77
CA LEU A 53 -10.34 -9.59 -4.96
C LEU A 53 -10.78 -9.23 -3.54
N ARG A 54 -9.80 -9.30 -2.64
CA ARG A 54 -9.87 -8.84 -1.26
C ARG A 54 -9.36 -7.42 -1.19
N THR A 55 -10.11 -6.52 -0.57
CA THR A 55 -9.68 -5.16 -0.23
C THR A 55 -9.72 -4.96 1.28
N ALA A 56 -8.64 -4.41 1.84
CA ALA A 56 -8.50 -4.19 3.28
C ALA A 56 -9.33 -2.97 3.72
N ILE A 57 -10.32 -3.20 4.60
CA ILE A 57 -11.29 -2.22 5.14
C ILE A 57 -11.09 -1.87 6.62
N SER A 58 -10.21 -2.60 7.31
CA SER A 58 -9.85 -2.36 8.70
C SER A 58 -8.44 -2.91 8.98
N VAL A 59 -7.82 -2.47 10.07
CA VAL A 59 -6.56 -3.00 10.60
C VAL A 59 -6.75 -3.94 11.80
N GLU A 60 -7.99 -4.16 12.21
CA GLU A 60 -8.35 -5.10 13.27
C GLU A 60 -8.17 -6.55 12.84
N ARG A 61 -8.10 -7.48 13.80
CA ARG A 61 -7.98 -8.91 13.49
C ARG A 61 -9.25 -9.49 12.86
N ASP A 62 -10.42 -8.97 13.27
CA ASP A 62 -11.73 -9.42 12.81
C ASP A 62 -12.27 -8.44 11.75
N GLY A 63 -12.82 -8.96 10.65
CA GLY A 63 -13.50 -8.11 9.65
C GLY A 63 -12.61 -7.16 8.84
N TRP A 64 -11.30 -7.42 8.76
CA TRP A 64 -10.33 -6.52 8.12
C TRP A 64 -10.48 -6.38 6.60
N ALA A 65 -11.27 -7.23 5.96
CA ALA A 65 -11.29 -7.37 4.51
C ALA A 65 -12.71 -7.57 3.96
N LYS A 66 -12.97 -6.93 2.82
CA LYS A 66 -14.15 -7.18 1.98
C LYS A 66 -13.71 -7.90 0.71
N PHE A 67 -14.52 -8.86 0.26
CA PHE A 67 -14.35 -9.48 -1.05
C PHE A 67 -15.40 -8.95 -2.03
N GLY A 68 -15.01 -8.80 -3.30
CA GLY A 68 -15.88 -8.32 -4.36
C GLY A 68 -15.23 -8.48 -5.72
N TYR A 69 -16.04 -8.47 -6.77
CA TYR A 69 -15.55 -8.28 -8.13
C TYR A 69 -15.17 -6.81 -8.32
N VAL A 70 -13.99 -6.57 -8.89
CA VAL A 70 -13.49 -5.24 -9.20
C VAL A 70 -12.55 -5.34 -10.39
N ARG A 71 -12.53 -4.30 -11.25
CA ARG A 71 -11.45 -4.15 -12.23
C ARG A 71 -10.22 -3.65 -11.52
N MET A 72 -9.06 -4.24 -11.75
CA MET A 72 -7.86 -3.91 -10.98
C MET A 72 -7.49 -2.41 -10.98
N PRO A 73 -7.63 -1.66 -12.09
CA PRO A 73 -7.42 -0.20 -12.08
C PRO A 73 -8.36 0.58 -11.13
N GLU A 74 -9.49 0.00 -10.74
CA GLU A 74 -10.46 0.56 -9.80
C GLU A 74 -10.24 0.06 -8.37
N TYR A 75 -9.22 -0.77 -8.15
CA TYR A 75 -8.89 -1.27 -6.82
C TYR A 75 -8.60 -0.10 -5.88
N ARG A 76 -9.12 -0.22 -4.66
CA ARG A 76 -9.04 0.86 -3.66
C ARG A 76 -7.75 0.70 -2.85
N TRP A 77 -6.62 1.12 -3.43
CA TRP A 77 -5.33 1.12 -2.76
C TRP A 77 -5.31 2.11 -1.59
N GLY A 78 -5.23 1.58 -0.37
CA GLY A 78 -5.30 2.36 0.85
C GLY A 78 -4.01 2.38 1.68
N ILE A 79 -3.91 3.38 2.56
CA ILE A 79 -2.80 3.58 3.50
C ILE A 79 -3.24 3.17 4.90
N LEU A 80 -2.71 2.04 5.36
CA LEU A 80 -3.10 1.40 6.61
C LEU A 80 -1.89 1.20 7.52
N LEU A 81 -1.88 1.85 8.67
CA LEU A 81 -0.89 1.65 9.72
C LEU A 81 -1.48 0.87 10.89
N ALA A 82 -0.65 0.04 11.52
CA ALA A 82 -1.02 -0.60 12.77
C ALA A 82 -1.32 0.47 13.85
N PRO A 83 -2.23 0.19 14.81
CA PRO A 83 -2.53 1.12 15.89
C PRO A 83 -1.27 1.53 16.67
N ALA A 84 -1.22 2.80 17.04
CA ALA A 84 -0.15 3.33 17.88
C ALA A 84 -0.15 2.64 19.25
N VAL A 85 1.03 2.28 19.75
CA VAL A 85 1.19 1.72 21.09
C VAL A 85 1.68 2.83 22.01
N GLU A 86 0.86 3.16 23.01
CA GLU A 86 1.20 4.18 24.01
C GLU A 86 2.49 3.81 24.75
N GLY A 87 3.37 4.79 24.95
CA GLY A 87 4.64 4.60 25.65
C GLY A 87 5.63 3.67 24.93
N ARG A 88 5.45 3.38 23.64
CA ARG A 88 6.41 2.55 22.87
C ARG A 88 7.81 3.16 22.91
N THR A 89 8.78 2.34 23.31
CA THR A 89 10.20 2.69 23.33
C THR A 89 10.98 1.92 22.27
N ILE A 90 12.16 2.43 21.91
CA ILE A 90 13.09 1.81 20.98
C ILE A 90 13.69 0.56 21.63
N PRO A 91 13.61 -0.63 21.01
CA PRO A 91 13.96 -1.90 21.66
C PRO A 91 15.43 -2.32 21.49
N CYS A 92 16.26 -1.55 20.80
CA CYS A 92 17.64 -1.94 20.48
C CYS A 92 18.53 -0.76 20.09
N GLY A 93 19.85 -1.00 20.08
CA GLY A 93 20.86 -0.05 19.57
C GLY A 93 21.20 1.06 20.56
N GLU A 94 21.78 2.15 20.05
CA GLU A 94 22.24 3.29 20.84
C GLU A 94 21.11 4.00 21.60
N HIS A 95 19.93 4.08 20.99
CA HIS A 95 18.74 4.75 21.55
C HIS A 95 17.83 3.81 22.37
N LEU A 96 18.35 2.66 22.85
CA LEU A 96 17.57 1.68 23.59
C LEU A 96 16.86 2.33 24.79
N GLY A 97 15.53 2.15 24.88
CA GLY A 97 14.70 2.67 25.96
C GLY A 97 14.18 4.10 25.75
N GLU A 98 14.67 4.83 24.75
CA GLU A 98 14.11 6.13 24.38
C GLU A 98 12.72 6.00 23.73
N PRO A 99 11.87 7.05 23.77
CA PRO A 99 10.59 7.05 23.06
C PRO A 99 10.74 6.81 21.56
N ALA A 100 9.86 5.98 20.97
CA ALA A 100 9.86 5.72 19.54
C ALA A 100 9.50 6.99 18.73
N TRP A 101 10.30 7.27 17.70
CA TRP A 101 10.18 8.50 16.92
C TRP A 101 8.90 8.55 16.09
N GLN A 102 8.21 9.70 16.15
CA GLN A 102 7.08 10.04 15.27
C GLN A 102 7.51 10.93 14.09
N GLN A 103 8.74 11.42 14.13
CA GLN A 103 9.39 12.23 13.09
C GLN A 103 10.83 11.77 12.97
N VAL A 104 11.35 11.72 11.75
CA VAL A 104 12.70 11.23 11.50
C VAL A 104 13.74 12.23 12.02
N PRO A 105 14.66 11.82 12.92
CA PRO A 105 15.79 12.67 13.32
C PRO A 105 16.64 13.07 12.12
N GLY A 106 17.10 14.34 12.12
CA GLY A 106 17.80 14.91 10.96
C GLY A 106 19.03 14.11 10.52
N GLU A 107 19.79 13.59 11.48
CA GLU A 107 20.99 12.77 11.24
C GLU A 107 20.69 11.44 10.51
N TYR A 108 19.50 10.88 10.69
CA TYR A 108 19.08 9.61 10.08
C TYR A 108 18.23 9.80 8.83
N ARG A 109 17.85 11.02 8.46
CA ARG A 109 16.92 11.29 7.35
C ARG A 109 17.36 10.66 6.03
N ALA A 110 18.63 10.82 5.65
CA ALA A 110 19.13 10.26 4.40
C ALA A 110 19.15 8.72 4.42
N LEU A 111 19.52 8.14 5.55
CA LEU A 111 19.57 6.69 5.74
C LEU A 111 18.17 6.06 5.70
N LEU A 112 17.24 6.58 6.50
CA LEU A 112 15.87 6.05 6.57
C LEU A 112 15.13 6.24 5.25
N ARG A 113 15.30 7.39 4.57
CA ARG A 113 14.75 7.59 3.23
C ARG A 113 15.27 6.54 2.25
N ARG A 114 16.57 6.24 2.27
CA ARG A 114 17.16 5.21 1.41
C ARG A 114 16.56 3.83 1.70
N LEU A 115 16.36 3.48 2.97
CA LEU A 115 15.76 2.18 3.33
C LEU A 115 14.30 2.07 2.88
N ILE A 116 13.50 3.13 3.06
CA ILE A 116 12.10 3.18 2.59
C ILE A 116 12.04 3.05 1.06
N VAL A 117 12.90 3.78 0.33
CA VAL A 117 12.96 3.69 -1.14
C VAL A 117 13.37 2.30 -1.60
N ILE A 118 14.41 1.68 -1.00
CA ILE A 118 14.87 0.34 -1.40
C ILE A 118 13.78 -0.70 -1.18
N GLN A 119 13.07 -0.65 -0.04
CA GLN A 119 11.92 -1.53 0.17
C GLN A 119 10.84 -1.27 -0.88
N GLY A 120 10.44 -0.01 -1.05
CA GLY A 120 9.41 0.41 -1.99
C GLY A 120 9.69 0.07 -3.45
N ASP A 121 10.96 0.02 -3.86
CA ASP A 121 11.39 -0.32 -5.22
C ASP A 121 11.09 -1.79 -5.59
N THR A 122 11.10 -2.69 -4.60
CA THR A 122 10.83 -4.11 -4.84
C THR A 122 9.36 -4.39 -5.14
N GLU A 123 8.46 -3.54 -4.66
CA GLU A 123 7.02 -3.73 -4.76
C GLU A 123 6.53 -3.64 -6.22
N PRO A 124 6.78 -2.56 -6.99
CA PRO A 124 6.44 -2.50 -8.41
C PRO A 124 7.27 -3.49 -9.24
N ALA A 125 8.55 -3.71 -8.90
CA ALA A 125 9.39 -4.64 -9.63
C ALA A 125 8.81 -6.07 -9.63
N SER A 126 8.18 -6.50 -8.53
CA SER A 126 7.51 -7.80 -8.47
C SER A 126 6.31 -7.89 -9.41
N VAL A 127 5.51 -6.82 -9.53
CA VAL A 127 4.37 -6.72 -10.45
C VAL A 127 4.86 -6.79 -11.89
N GLU A 128 5.90 -6.02 -12.20
CA GLU A 128 6.51 -5.95 -13.53
C GLU A 128 7.07 -7.32 -13.98
N GLN A 129 7.72 -8.05 -13.08
CA GLN A 129 8.23 -9.40 -13.36
C GLN A 129 7.11 -10.42 -13.60
N GLN A 130 5.97 -10.23 -12.95
CA GLN A 130 4.86 -11.18 -12.97
C GLN A 130 3.79 -10.87 -14.03
N ARG A 131 3.85 -9.71 -14.70
CA ARG A 131 2.79 -9.18 -15.55
C ARG A 131 2.24 -10.12 -16.64
N PHE A 132 3.04 -11.07 -17.12
CA PHE A 132 2.63 -12.02 -18.17
C PHE A 132 2.11 -13.36 -17.65
N LEU A 133 2.23 -13.64 -16.35
CA LEU A 133 1.91 -14.96 -15.78
C LEU A 133 0.41 -15.31 -15.90
N GLY A 134 -0.48 -14.31 -15.93
CA GLY A 134 -1.91 -14.52 -16.13
C GLY A 134 -2.26 -15.25 -17.44
N LYS A 135 -1.43 -15.13 -18.49
CA LYS A 135 -1.64 -15.77 -19.80
C LYS A 135 -1.49 -17.29 -19.77
N THR A 136 -0.79 -17.82 -18.77
CA THR A 136 -0.47 -19.25 -18.63
C THR A 136 -0.81 -19.77 -17.25
N ALA A 137 -1.68 -19.08 -16.51
CA ALA A 137 -2.13 -19.52 -15.20
C ALA A 137 -2.79 -20.91 -15.30
N PRO A 138 -2.43 -21.85 -14.41
CA PRO A 138 -2.90 -23.24 -14.51
C PRO A 138 -4.37 -23.41 -14.11
N SER A 139 -4.98 -22.40 -13.49
CA SER A 139 -6.41 -22.33 -13.20
C SER A 139 -6.86 -20.89 -12.97
N LEU A 140 -8.18 -20.66 -12.95
CA LEU A 140 -8.75 -19.36 -12.53
C LEU A 140 -8.44 -19.04 -11.06
N TYR A 141 -8.31 -20.06 -10.21
CA TYR A 141 -7.95 -19.88 -8.81
C TYR A 141 -6.53 -19.33 -8.67
N ASP A 142 -5.58 -19.92 -9.40
CA ASP A 142 -4.18 -19.46 -9.41
C ASP A 142 -4.05 -18.08 -10.04
N MET A 143 -4.79 -17.81 -11.12
CA MET A 143 -4.84 -16.49 -11.76
C MET A 143 -5.38 -15.42 -10.82
N ARG A 144 -6.46 -15.72 -10.07
CA ARG A 144 -7.02 -14.82 -9.07
C ARG A 144 -6.03 -14.56 -7.93
N ASN A 145 -5.29 -15.59 -7.49
CA ASN A 145 -4.29 -15.42 -6.44
C ASN A 145 -3.11 -14.58 -6.91
N LEU A 146 -2.65 -14.78 -8.14
CA LEU A 146 -1.64 -13.93 -8.78
C LEU A 146 -2.09 -12.46 -8.78
N PHE A 147 -3.31 -12.19 -9.23
CA PHE A 147 -3.84 -10.83 -9.26
C PHE A 147 -4.03 -10.24 -7.86
N GLN A 148 -4.39 -11.05 -6.86
CA GLN A 148 -4.41 -10.63 -5.45
C GLN A 148 -3.03 -10.19 -4.97
N VAL A 149 -1.98 -10.96 -5.29
CA VAL A 149 -0.59 -10.58 -4.99
C VAL A 149 -0.28 -9.26 -5.69
N ASN A 150 -0.54 -9.14 -6.98
CA ASN A 150 -0.18 -7.92 -7.72
C ASN A 150 -0.81 -6.64 -7.14
N VAL A 151 -2.11 -6.67 -6.77
CA VAL A 151 -2.74 -5.48 -6.17
C VAL A 151 -2.25 -5.22 -4.74
N GLU A 152 -1.82 -6.25 -4.01
CA GLU A 152 -1.24 -6.11 -2.66
C GLU A 152 0.17 -5.52 -2.71
N GLU A 153 1.01 -5.94 -3.65
CA GLU A 153 2.33 -5.33 -3.88
C GLU A 153 2.17 -3.88 -4.38
N GLY A 154 1.19 -3.62 -5.26
CA GLY A 154 0.82 -2.24 -5.61
C GLY A 154 0.45 -1.39 -4.37
N ARG A 155 -0.25 -1.97 -3.38
CA ARG A 155 -0.56 -1.30 -2.11
C ARG A 155 0.70 -1.11 -1.23
N HIS A 156 1.67 -2.02 -1.28
CA HIS A 156 2.93 -1.84 -0.56
C HIS A 156 3.74 -0.65 -1.10
N LEU A 157 3.73 -0.43 -2.42
CA LEU A 157 4.27 0.79 -3.01
C LEU A 157 3.59 2.04 -2.43
N TRP A 158 2.25 2.07 -2.40
CA TRP A 158 1.49 3.16 -1.75
C TRP A 158 1.89 3.39 -0.29
N ALA A 159 2.15 2.32 0.47
CA ALA A 159 2.57 2.41 1.86
C ALA A 159 3.95 3.08 2.00
N MET A 160 4.90 2.80 1.11
CA MET A 160 6.22 3.45 1.13
C MET A 160 6.16 4.89 0.62
N VAL A 161 5.37 5.16 -0.43
CA VAL A 161 5.16 6.52 -0.97
C VAL A 161 4.54 7.45 0.06
N TYR A 162 3.60 6.97 0.88
CA TYR A 162 3.05 7.74 2.00
C TYR A 162 4.11 8.20 3.02
N LEU A 163 5.13 7.37 3.26
CA LEU A 163 6.20 7.68 4.23
C LEU A 163 7.26 8.65 3.67
N LEU A 164 7.31 8.88 2.35
CA LEU A 164 8.30 9.71 1.66
C LEU A 164 7.86 11.17 1.52
#